data_AF-A0AAV3ZCB2-F1
#
_entry.id   AF-A0AAV3ZCB2-F1
#
_cell.length_a   1.000
_cell.length_b   1.000
_cell.length_c   1.000
_cell.angle_alpha   90.00
_cell.angle_beta   90.00
_cell.angle_gamma   90.00
#
_symmetry.space_group_name_H-M   'P 1'
#
loop_
_entity.id
_entity.type
_entity.pdbx_description
1 polymer ?
#
loop_
_entity_poly.entity_id
_entity_poly.type
_entity_poly.pdbx_seq_one_letter_code
_entity_poly.pdbx_strand_id
1 'polypeptide(L)'
;MEIIHRPWKQHGNADALSRIPHVEECSSYTASGLLTALTCGGCKYCQRMQRSWGEFTEEVDDVVPLSGAVRSLAQQRPMGHIAEEQRKDKDISLMMNWLQGEEPDEDILALASPPLKHMWMNRQLFSITEDTLYRADPEDRG
;
A
#
# COMPACT_ATOMS: atom_id res chain seq x y z
N MET A 1 -12.19 -20.26 -19.39
CA MET A 1 -12.02 -19.89 -17.97
C MET A 1 -13.42 -19.66 -17.43
N GLU A 2 -13.89 -20.52 -16.53
CA GLU A 2 -15.22 -20.42 -15.91
C GLU A 2 -15.07 -19.86 -14.51
N ILE A 3 -15.69 -18.72 -14.24
CA ILE A 3 -15.74 -18.13 -12.91
C ILE A 3 -16.96 -18.71 -12.21
N ILE A 4 -16.75 -19.69 -11.33
CA ILE A 4 -17.82 -20.36 -10.59
C ILE A 4 -17.99 -19.66 -9.24
N HIS A 5 -19.13 -19.00 -9.03
CA HIS A 5 -19.49 -18.37 -7.77
C HIS A 5 -19.78 -19.43 -6.69
N ARG A 6 -19.07 -19.35 -5.55
CA ARG A 6 -19.36 -20.17 -4.36
C ARG A 6 -20.08 -19.33 -3.30
N PRO A 7 -21.21 -19.79 -2.74
CA PRO A 7 -21.96 -19.04 -1.74
C PRO A 7 -21.18 -18.88 -0.42
N TRP A 8 -21.35 -17.72 0.21
CA TRP A 8 -20.60 -17.20 1.36
C TRP A 8 -20.39 -18.19 2.52
N LYS A 9 -21.34 -19.09 2.76
CA LYS A 9 -21.30 -20.11 3.82
C LYS A 9 -20.12 -21.09 3.74
N GLN A 10 -19.47 -21.22 2.58
CA GLN A 10 -18.31 -22.11 2.40
C GLN A 10 -16.96 -21.42 2.67
N HIS A 11 -16.94 -20.11 2.93
CA HIS A 11 -15.73 -19.34 3.25
C HIS A 11 -15.71 -18.99 4.76
N GLY A 12 -15.66 -20.02 5.62
CA GLY A 12 -15.75 -19.86 7.09
C GLY A 12 -14.65 -19.01 7.73
N ASN A 13 -13.57 -18.73 7.01
CA ASN A 13 -12.37 -18.02 7.47
C ASN A 13 -12.31 -16.55 7.04
N ALA A 14 -13.17 -16.08 6.12
CA ALA A 14 -13.18 -14.68 5.69
C ALA A 14 -14.10 -13.81 6.57
N ASP A 15 -15.28 -14.32 6.92
CA ASP A 15 -16.31 -13.57 7.66
C ASP A 15 -15.93 -13.28 9.12
N ALA A 16 -15.14 -14.16 9.74
CA ALA A 16 -14.76 -14.02 11.15
C ALA A 16 -13.80 -12.86 11.41
N LEU A 17 -12.87 -12.58 10.48
CA LEU A 17 -11.90 -11.48 10.60
C LEU A 17 -12.56 -10.11 10.40
N SER A 18 -13.55 -10.01 9.51
CA SER A 18 -14.33 -8.79 9.28
C SER A 18 -15.27 -8.41 10.44
N ARG A 19 -15.53 -9.33 11.37
CA ARG A 19 -16.40 -9.11 12.54
C ARG A 19 -15.63 -8.79 13.82
N ILE A 20 -14.30 -8.75 13.77
CA ILE A 20 -13.50 -8.39 14.94
C ILE A 20 -13.75 -6.91 15.23
N PRO A 21 -14.32 -6.56 16.41
CA PRO A 21 -14.51 -5.16 16.76
C PRO A 21 -13.14 -4.50 16.84
N HIS A 22 -13.08 -3.21 16.47
CA HIS A 22 -11.88 -2.41 16.66
C HIS A 22 -11.64 -2.27 18.17
N VAL A 23 -10.83 -3.19 18.71
CA VAL A 23 -10.34 -3.11 20.08
C VAL A 23 -9.12 -2.19 20.07
N GLU A 24 -9.00 -1.35 21.10
CA GLU A 24 -7.76 -0.59 21.32
C GLU A 24 -6.59 -1.58 21.35
N GLU A 25 -5.50 -1.22 20.66
CA GLU A 25 -4.32 -2.05 20.57
C GLU A 25 -3.87 -2.45 21.99
N CYS A 26 -3.72 -3.76 22.23
CA CYS A 26 -3.26 -4.22 23.53
C CYS A 26 -1.88 -3.61 23.81
N SER A 27 -1.78 -2.79 24.86
CA SER A 27 -0.51 -2.13 25.27
C SER A 27 0.63 -3.12 25.55
N SER A 28 0.30 -4.39 25.75
CA SER A 28 1.25 -5.48 26.00
C SER A 28 1.62 -6.27 24.73
N TYR A 29 0.97 -5.99 23.60
CA TYR A 29 1.28 -6.64 22.33
C TYR A 29 2.55 -6.05 21.73
N THR A 30 3.57 -6.89 21.58
CA THR A 30 4.83 -6.53 20.92
C THR A 30 5.01 -7.41 19.70
N ALA A 31 4.72 -6.83 18.53
CA ALA A 31 4.71 -7.56 17.25
C ALA A 31 6.11 -8.06 16.81
N SER A 32 7.18 -7.51 17.40
CA SER A 32 8.58 -7.81 17.07
C SER A 32 9.41 -8.23 18.30
N GLY A 33 8.77 -8.68 19.37
CA GLY A 33 9.46 -9.13 20.58
C GLY A 33 10.18 -10.46 20.37
N LEU A 34 11.45 -10.55 20.77
CA LEU A 34 12.17 -11.83 20.83
C LEU A 34 11.59 -12.73 21.94
N LEU A 35 11.49 -14.04 21.71
CA LEU A 35 11.07 -14.98 22.77
C LEU A 35 11.96 -14.90 24.02
N THR A 36 13.23 -14.52 23.87
CA THR A 36 14.16 -14.32 24.99
C THR A 36 13.81 -13.12 25.86
N ALA A 37 13.03 -12.16 25.35
CA ALA A 37 12.53 -11.03 26.13
C ALA A 37 11.33 -11.42 27.01
N LEU A 38 10.72 -12.59 26.77
CA LEU A 38 9.66 -13.11 27.64
C LEU A 38 10.28 -13.75 28.88
N THR A 39 9.72 -13.47 30.06
CA THR A 39 10.14 -14.07 31.33
C THR A 39 10.02 -15.59 31.35
N CYS A 40 9.18 -16.17 30.48
CA CYS A 40 9.01 -17.61 30.32
C CYS A 40 9.91 -18.23 29.23
N GLY A 41 10.63 -17.42 28.43
CA GLY A 41 11.44 -17.89 27.31
C GLY A 41 10.66 -18.53 26.14
N GLY A 42 9.33 -18.47 26.18
CA GLY A 42 8.45 -19.11 25.19
C GLY A 42 8.23 -20.60 25.40
N CYS A 43 7.05 -21.11 25.01
CA CYS A 43 6.79 -22.55 25.03
C CYS A 43 7.50 -23.28 23.88
N LYS A 44 7.58 -24.63 23.92
CA LYS A 44 8.24 -25.44 22.88
C LYS A 44 7.72 -25.18 21.48
N TYR A 45 6.41 -24.92 21.34
CA TYR A 45 5.81 -24.56 20.05
C TYR A 45 6.34 -23.21 19.55
N CYS A 46 6.27 -22.16 20.39
CA CYS A 46 6.75 -20.84 20.01
C CYS A 46 8.25 -20.84 19.68
N GLN A 47 9.07 -21.55 20.47
CA GLN A 47 10.50 -21.70 20.19
C GLN A 47 10.77 -22.34 18.82
N ARG A 48 10.00 -23.37 18.45
CA ARG A 48 10.11 -24.00 17.12
C ARG A 48 9.69 -23.04 16.01
N MET A 49 8.59 -22.31 16.22
CA MET A 49 8.10 -21.32 15.27
C MET A 49 9.15 -20.22 15.03
N GLN A 50 9.72 -19.63 16.08
CA GLN A 50 10.74 -18.58 15.91
C GLN A 50 11.98 -19.09 15.18
N ARG A 51 12.43 -20.33 15.43
CA ARG A 51 13.56 -20.89 14.66
C ARG A 51 13.21 -21.08 13.19
N SER A 52 12.06 -21.71 12.91
CA SER A 52 11.64 -22.04 11.56
C SER A 52 11.34 -20.81 10.69
N TRP A 53 10.79 -19.75 11.28
CA TRP A 53 10.44 -18.53 10.55
C TRP A 53 11.53 -17.45 10.65
N GLY A 54 12.33 -17.45 11.72
CA GLY A 54 13.47 -16.54 11.86
C GLY A 54 14.51 -16.77 10.77
N GLU A 55 14.90 -18.04 10.54
CA GLU A 55 15.80 -18.43 9.45
C GLU A 55 15.23 -18.04 8.08
N PHE A 56 13.92 -18.19 7.86
CA PHE A 56 13.26 -17.83 6.61
C PHE A 56 13.33 -16.32 6.31
N THR A 57 13.15 -15.46 7.31
CA THR A 57 13.31 -14.00 7.15
C THR A 57 14.75 -13.57 6.86
N GLU A 58 15.75 -14.34 7.29
CA GLU A 58 17.16 -14.06 6.99
C GLU A 58 17.58 -14.60 5.62
N GLU A 59 16.96 -15.68 5.15
CA GLU A 59 17.26 -16.32 3.86
C GLU A 59 16.56 -15.64 2.66
N VAL A 60 15.38 -15.07 2.86
CA VAL A 60 14.58 -14.48 1.78
C VAL A 60 14.53 -12.96 1.89
N ASP A 61 15.34 -12.30 1.04
CA ASP A 61 15.57 -10.84 1.04
C ASP A 61 14.29 -10.01 0.80
N ASP A 62 13.28 -10.60 0.14
CA ASP A 62 12.02 -9.92 -0.19
C ASP A 62 10.96 -9.98 0.92
N VAL A 63 11.25 -10.60 2.07
CA VAL A 63 10.28 -10.77 3.16
C VAL A 63 10.36 -9.60 4.13
N VAL A 64 9.34 -8.74 4.11
CA VAL A 64 9.20 -7.67 5.09
C VAL A 64 8.22 -8.09 6.21
N PRO A 65 8.62 -8.05 7.49
CA PRO A 65 7.73 -8.41 8.59
C PRO A 65 6.54 -7.46 8.69
N LEU A 66 5.31 -7.97 8.55
CA LEU A 66 4.08 -7.17 8.68
C LEU A 66 3.97 -6.46 10.04
N SER A 67 4.62 -7.00 11.07
CA SER A 67 4.71 -6.47 12.42
C SER A 67 5.51 -5.17 12.56
N GLY A 68 6.38 -4.84 11.61
CA GLY A 68 7.22 -3.63 11.63
C GLY A 68 7.28 -2.85 10.32
N ALA A 69 6.80 -3.43 9.22
CA ALA A 69 6.90 -2.87 7.87
C ALA A 69 6.12 -1.58 7.65
N VAL A 70 5.00 -1.38 8.36
CA VAL A 70 4.07 -0.28 8.06
C VAL A 70 4.72 1.09 8.29
N ARG A 71 5.68 1.20 9.22
CA ARG A 71 6.41 2.46 9.47
C ARG A 71 7.75 2.59 8.74
N SER A 72 8.41 1.49 8.40
CA SER A 72 9.76 1.51 7.82
C SER A 72 9.77 1.67 6.29
N LEU A 73 8.82 1.06 5.59
CA LEU A 73 8.76 1.12 4.12
C LEU A 73 8.36 2.50 3.58
N ALA A 74 7.64 3.30 4.39
CA ALA A 74 7.33 4.68 4.05
C ALA A 74 8.57 5.60 4.09
N GLN A 75 9.68 5.18 4.73
CA GLN A 75 10.77 6.08 5.10
C GLN A 75 12.04 5.95 4.21
N GLN A 76 12.13 5.00 3.28
CA GLN A 76 13.40 4.67 2.62
C GLN A 76 13.58 5.16 1.17
N ARG A 77 12.60 5.83 0.55
CA ARG A 77 12.84 6.50 -0.74
C ARG A 77 12.77 8.01 -0.53
N PRO A 78 13.87 8.77 -0.74
CA PRO A 78 13.81 10.21 -0.69
C PRO A 78 12.80 10.71 -1.73
N MET A 79 11.92 11.63 -1.33
CA MET A 79 10.84 12.20 -2.16
C MET A 79 11.28 12.64 -3.56
N GLY A 80 12.53 13.06 -3.75
CA GLY A 80 13.09 13.44 -5.06
C GLY A 80 13.06 12.33 -6.13
N HIS A 81 13.06 11.05 -5.73
CA HIS A 81 12.94 9.95 -6.70
C HIS A 81 11.53 9.86 -7.31
N ILE A 82 10.50 10.35 -6.62
CA ILE A 82 9.12 10.27 -7.12
C ILE A 82 8.95 11.22 -8.31
N ALA A 83 9.44 12.45 -8.19
CA ALA A 83 9.41 13.44 -9.28
C ALA A 83 10.10 12.91 -10.56
N GLU A 84 11.26 12.26 -10.42
CA GLU A 84 11.99 11.70 -11.56
C GLU A 84 11.22 10.54 -12.22
N GLU A 85 10.62 9.65 -11.43
CA GLU A 85 9.85 8.52 -11.97
C GLU A 85 8.54 8.97 -12.62
N GLN A 86 7.86 9.94 -12.02
CA GLN A 86 6.65 10.55 -12.62
C GLN A 86 6.97 11.20 -13.97
N ARG A 87 8.16 11.80 -14.11
CA ARG A 87 8.65 12.37 -15.38
C ARG A 87 9.00 11.30 -16.44
N LYS A 88 9.34 10.09 -16.02
CA LYS A 88 9.58 8.96 -16.94
C LYS A 88 8.27 8.36 -17.45
N ASP A 89 7.22 8.41 -16.63
CA ASP A 89 5.89 7.93 -17.00
C ASP A 89 5.22 8.89 -17.99
N LYS A 90 4.78 8.35 -19.12
CA LYS A 90 4.21 9.12 -20.22
C LYS A 90 2.86 9.74 -19.86
N ASP A 91 2.02 9.00 -19.14
CA ASP A 91 0.67 9.45 -18.79
C ASP A 91 0.76 10.50 -17.68
N ILE A 92 1.58 10.26 -16.65
CA ILE A 92 1.75 11.22 -15.54
C ILE A 92 2.38 12.52 -16.05
N SER A 93 3.43 12.45 -16.87
CA SER A 93 4.05 13.64 -17.45
C SER A 93 3.06 14.47 -18.27
N LEU A 94 2.24 13.81 -19.09
CA LEU A 94 1.24 14.47 -19.91
C LEU A 94 0.13 15.10 -19.05
N MET A 95 -0.32 14.41 -18.00
CA MET A 95 -1.25 14.96 -17.01
C MET A 95 -0.69 16.22 -16.33
N MET A 96 0.60 16.22 -15.98
CA MET A 96 1.22 17.37 -15.32
C MET A 96 1.25 18.60 -16.23
N ASN A 97 1.57 18.43 -17.52
CA ASN A 97 1.52 19.51 -18.50
C ASN A 97 0.10 20.07 -18.65
N TRP A 98 -0.90 19.19 -18.71
CA TRP A 98 -2.29 19.59 -18.83
C TRP A 98 -2.80 20.37 -17.63
N LEU A 99 -2.37 20.00 -16.42
CA LEU A 99 -2.69 20.74 -15.19
C LEU A 99 -1.99 22.10 -15.10
N GLN A 100 -0.84 22.28 -15.75
CA GLN A 100 -0.08 23.53 -15.75
C GLN A 100 -0.55 24.55 -16.80
N GLY A 101 -1.50 24.18 -17.68
CA GLY A 101 -2.16 25.10 -18.60
C GLY A 101 -2.27 24.62 -20.04
N GLU A 102 -1.70 23.46 -20.39
CA GLU A 102 -1.84 22.85 -21.72
C GLU A 102 -3.07 21.92 -21.77
N GLU A 103 -4.28 22.45 -21.56
CA GLU A 103 -5.48 21.59 -21.58
C GLU A 103 -5.58 20.79 -22.90
N PRO A 104 -5.91 19.48 -22.84
CA PRO A 104 -5.97 18.65 -24.03
C PRO A 104 -7.15 19.02 -24.91
N ASP A 105 -6.93 18.94 -26.22
CA ASP A 105 -8.00 18.87 -27.19
C ASP A 105 -8.84 17.59 -26.98
N GLU A 106 -10.13 17.63 -27.30
CA GLU A 106 -11.05 16.51 -27.12
C GLU A 106 -10.59 15.27 -27.89
N ASP A 107 -10.04 15.47 -29.10
CA ASP A 107 -9.52 14.38 -29.94
C ASP A 107 -8.31 13.69 -29.30
N ILE A 108 -7.42 14.48 -28.67
CA ILE A 108 -6.24 13.98 -27.97
C ILE A 108 -6.65 13.24 -26.70
N LEU A 109 -7.60 13.80 -25.94
CA LEU A 109 -8.15 13.16 -24.76
C LEU A 109 -8.89 11.87 -25.12
N ALA A 110 -9.60 11.82 -26.24
CA ALA A 110 -10.30 10.63 -26.72
C ALA A 110 -9.34 9.50 -27.11
N LEU A 111 -8.14 9.83 -27.59
CA LEU A 111 -7.09 8.85 -27.93
C LEU A 111 -6.18 8.49 -26.75
N ALA A 112 -6.26 9.22 -25.64
CA ALA A 112 -5.45 8.97 -24.45
C ALA A 112 -5.72 7.60 -23.81
N SER A 113 -4.75 7.15 -23.01
CA SER A 113 -4.85 5.90 -22.26
C SER A 113 -6.01 5.95 -21.25
N PRO A 114 -6.56 4.79 -20.84
CA PRO A 114 -7.59 4.75 -19.79
C PRO A 114 -7.15 5.41 -18.46
N PRO A 115 -5.91 5.20 -17.96
CA PRO A 115 -5.42 5.90 -16.77
C PRO A 115 -5.41 7.42 -16.92
N LEU A 116 -4.87 7.94 -18.02
CA LEU A 116 -4.76 9.38 -18.25
C LEU A 116 -6.15 10.04 -18.35
N LYS A 117 -7.08 9.40 -19.08
CA LYS A 117 -8.48 9.85 -19.12
C LYS A 117 -9.09 9.90 -17.73
N HIS A 118 -8.89 8.87 -16.92
CA HIS A 118 -9.39 8.82 -15.56
C HIS A 118 -8.82 9.95 -14.70
N MET A 119 -7.51 10.21 -14.81
CA MET A 119 -6.86 11.32 -14.09
C MET A 119 -7.43 12.67 -14.51
N TRP A 120 -7.60 12.91 -15.81
CA TRP A 120 -8.14 14.16 -16.34
C TRP A 120 -9.61 14.40 -15.95
N MET A 121 -10.46 13.37 -16.03
CA MET A 121 -11.86 13.45 -15.59
C MET A 121 -11.97 13.78 -14.09
N ASN A 122 -10.96 13.41 -13.31
CA ASN A 122 -10.87 13.67 -11.89
C ASN A 122 -9.79 14.72 -11.57
N ARG A 123 -9.46 15.62 -12.49
CA ARG A 123 -8.32 16.54 -12.36
C ARG A 123 -8.37 17.41 -11.11
N GLN A 124 -9.57 17.74 -10.62
CA GLN A 124 -9.78 18.45 -9.36
C GLN A 124 -9.25 17.71 -8.12
N LEU A 125 -8.93 16.42 -8.25
CA LEU A 125 -8.35 15.60 -7.19
C LEU A 125 -6.83 15.59 -7.21
N PHE A 126 -6.20 16.24 -8.18
CA PHE A 126 -4.76 16.21 -8.37
C PHE A 126 -4.17 17.61 -8.28
N SER A 127 -3.01 17.71 -7.63
CA SER A 127 -2.26 18.95 -7.46
C SER A 127 -0.78 18.70 -7.66
N ILE A 128 -0.08 19.67 -8.25
CA ILE A 128 1.37 19.60 -8.42
C ILE A 128 2.01 20.40 -7.28
N THR A 129 2.96 19.78 -6.58
CA THR A 129 3.75 20.42 -5.51
C THR A 129 5.19 19.99 -5.68
N GLU A 130 6.11 20.95 -5.76
CA GLU A 130 7.55 20.69 -5.93
C GLU A 130 7.85 19.68 -7.06
N ASP A 131 7.31 19.94 -8.26
CA ASP A 131 7.45 19.08 -9.45
C ASP A 131 6.96 17.63 -9.27
N THR A 132 6.08 17.37 -8.30
CA THR A 132 5.48 16.07 -8.05
C THR A 132 3.96 16.16 -8.06
N LEU A 133 3.31 15.24 -8.76
CA LEU A 133 1.86 15.11 -8.81
C LEU A 133 1.37 14.32 -7.60
N TYR A 134 0.48 14.94 -6.82
CA TYR A 134 -0.22 14.33 -5.70
C TYR A 134 -1.70 14.15 -6.01
N ARG A 135 -2.31 13.17 -5.36
CA ARG A 135 -3.76 12.99 -5.32
C ARG A 135 -4.24 13.40 -3.93
N ALA A 136 -5.21 14.30 -3.86
CA ALA A 136 -5.81 14.73 -2.61
C ALA A 136 -6.54 13.57 -1.93
N ASP A 137 -6.28 13.40 -0.63
CA ASP A 137 -6.95 12.38 0.16
C ASP A 137 -8.44 12.74 0.35
N PRO A 138 -9.31 11.74 0.52
CA PRO A 138 -10.73 11.97 0.75
C PRO A 138 -10.99 12.78 2.03
N GLU A 139 -10.11 12.67 3.03
CA GLU A 139 -10.23 13.31 4.35
C GLU A 139 -9.93 14.81 4.30
N ASP A 140 -9.19 15.29 3.29
CA ASP A 140 -8.88 16.71 3.07
C ASP A 140 -10.06 17.49 2.45
N ARG A 141 -11.16 16.81 2.13
CA ARG A 141 -12.40 17.38 1.60
C ARG A 141 -13.44 17.36 2.71
N GLY A 142 -13.49 18.45 3.49
CA GLY A 142 -14.35 18.60 4.67
C GLY A 142 -15.82 18.25 4.45
#